data_AF-A0A925WPU6-F1
#
_entry.id   AF-A0A925WPU6-F1
#
_cell.length_a   1.000
_cell.length_b   1.000
_cell.length_c   1.000
_cell.angle_alpha   90.00
_cell.angle_beta   90.00
_cell.angle_gamma   90.00
#
_symmetry.space_group_name_H-M   'P 1'
#
loop_
_entity.id
_entity.type
_entity.pdbx_description
1 polymer ?
#
loop_
_entity_poly.entity_id
_entity_poly.type
_entity_poly.pdbx_seq_one_letter_code
_entity_poly.pdbx_strand_id
1 'polypeptide(L)'
;MSGGQIFNTLVEFFEEDEWDFHWMEGLPVLSMGFAGRSGRWVCYAQARESQEQFVFYSVCPMNAPEDRRSAVAEFITRANYGMIIGNFELDYNDGEIRYKTSIDVEGDTLTTPLIKQCVYANIVVMDRYLPGIMRVIYGASEPLEEIGKIEGEPGDTKPKPSDSDLDYEDDPDTDDSPDFDEDDLDDDYPTNGTHNNN
;
A
#
# COMPACT_ATOMS: atom_id res chain seq x y z
N MET A 1 -26.50 17.58 2.83
CA MET A 1 -26.48 16.58 1.75
C MET A 1 -26.22 15.24 2.42
N SER A 2 -27.10 14.25 2.27
CA SER A 2 -26.84 12.92 2.81
C SER A 2 -25.68 12.30 2.01
N GLY A 3 -24.54 12.04 2.64
CA GLY A 3 -23.43 11.30 2.02
C GLY A 3 -23.94 9.94 1.53
N GLY A 4 -23.43 9.49 0.38
CA GLY A 4 -23.75 8.15 -0.10
C GLY A 4 -23.15 7.07 0.79
N GLN A 5 -23.50 5.81 0.54
CA GLN A 5 -23.16 4.70 1.45
C GLN A 5 -21.66 4.53 1.57
N ILE A 6 -20.92 4.62 0.46
CA ILE A 6 -19.45 4.50 0.46
C ILE A 6 -18.85 5.62 1.30
N PHE A 7 -19.26 6.86 1.07
CA PHE A 7 -18.74 8.02 1.79
C PHE A 7 -18.97 7.91 3.31
N ASN A 8 -20.16 7.44 3.73
CA ASN A 8 -20.46 7.26 5.14
C ASN A 8 -19.54 6.20 5.78
N THR A 9 -19.27 5.09 5.08
CA THR A 9 -18.31 4.06 5.56
C THR A 9 -16.87 4.56 5.58
N LEU A 10 -16.49 5.47 4.67
CA LEU A 10 -15.18 6.15 4.77
C LEU A 10 -15.09 6.97 6.05
N VAL A 11 -16.10 7.79 6.34
CA VAL A 11 -16.13 8.62 7.56
C VAL A 11 -16.08 7.72 8.81
N GLU A 12 -16.91 6.68 8.86
CA GLU A 12 -16.90 5.68 9.94
C GLU A 12 -15.51 5.09 10.16
N PHE A 13 -14.86 4.59 9.10
CA PHE A 13 -13.51 4.03 9.20
C PHE A 13 -12.49 5.04 9.75
N PHE A 14 -12.43 6.27 9.21
CA PHE A 14 -11.42 7.24 9.63
C PHE A 14 -11.69 7.83 11.02
N GLU A 15 -12.95 7.87 11.47
CA GLU A 15 -13.30 8.18 12.86
C GLU A 15 -12.88 7.04 13.81
N GLU A 16 -13.18 5.79 13.47
CA GLU A 16 -12.83 4.59 14.27
C GLU A 16 -11.31 4.37 14.40
N ASP A 17 -10.58 4.58 13.30
CA ASP A 17 -9.12 4.40 13.24
C ASP A 17 -8.37 5.66 13.74
N GLU A 18 -9.10 6.67 14.23
CA GLU A 18 -8.61 7.92 14.84
C GLU A 18 -7.70 8.79 13.94
N TRP A 19 -8.02 8.86 12.65
CA TRP A 19 -7.29 9.75 11.73
C TRP A 19 -7.77 11.19 11.85
N ASP A 20 -6.82 12.14 11.78
CA ASP A 20 -7.15 13.56 11.59
C ASP A 20 -7.42 13.82 10.10
N PHE A 21 -8.68 14.02 9.75
CA PHE A 21 -9.12 14.25 8.38
C PHE A 21 -10.04 15.46 8.24
N HIS A 22 -10.07 16.01 7.04
CA HIS A 22 -10.90 17.14 6.65
C HIS A 22 -11.79 16.71 5.48
N TRP A 23 -13.10 16.95 5.59
CA TRP A 23 -14.00 16.79 4.45
C TRP A 23 -13.83 17.97 3.48
N MET A 24 -13.53 17.67 2.22
CA MET A 24 -13.52 18.66 1.13
C MET A 24 -14.95 19.10 0.78
N GLU A 25 -15.26 20.37 1.00
CA GLU A 25 -16.60 20.92 0.78
C GLU A 25 -17.13 20.66 -0.64
N GLY A 26 -18.34 20.10 -0.73
CA GLY A 26 -19.02 19.82 -2.00
C GLY A 26 -18.52 18.59 -2.75
N LEU A 27 -17.53 17.86 -2.21
CA LEU A 27 -16.96 16.65 -2.82
C LEU A 27 -17.04 15.48 -1.84
N PRO A 28 -17.34 14.25 -2.29
CA PRO A 28 -17.29 13.05 -1.44
C PRO A 28 -15.83 12.60 -1.23
N VAL A 29 -14.99 13.49 -0.71
CA VAL A 29 -13.55 13.31 -0.54
C VAL A 29 -13.12 13.75 0.86
N LEU A 30 -12.39 12.88 1.54
CA LEU A 30 -11.68 13.20 2.78
C LEU A 30 -10.20 13.44 2.46
N SER A 31 -9.60 14.45 3.07
CA SER A 31 -8.17 14.77 2.96
C SER A 31 -7.50 14.66 4.33
N MET A 32 -6.31 14.07 4.37
CA MET A 32 -5.58 13.84 5.62
C MET A 32 -4.08 13.93 5.38
N GLY A 33 -3.32 14.32 6.40
CA GLY A 33 -1.87 14.24 6.38
C GLY A 33 -1.38 12.91 6.94
N PHE A 34 -0.40 12.29 6.29
CA PHE A 34 0.26 11.10 6.81
C PHE A 34 1.76 11.36 7.04
N ALA A 35 2.31 10.77 8.10
CA ALA A 35 3.73 10.83 8.43
C ALA A 35 4.29 9.41 8.50
N GLY A 36 4.99 9.00 7.45
CA GLY A 36 5.72 7.74 7.39
C GLY A 36 7.17 7.87 7.86
N ARG A 37 7.95 6.79 7.70
CA ARG A 37 9.38 6.77 8.03
C ARG A 37 10.20 7.62 7.05
N SER A 38 9.76 7.68 5.79
CA SER A 38 10.48 8.30 4.68
C SER A 38 10.04 9.74 4.40
N GLY A 39 8.97 10.22 5.01
CA GLY A 39 8.49 11.58 4.81
C GLY A 39 7.06 11.82 5.28
N ARG A 40 6.55 13.00 4.92
CA ARG A 40 5.16 13.39 5.17
C ARG A 40 4.49 13.71 3.84
N TRP A 41 3.25 13.30 3.68
CA TRP A 41 2.47 13.56 2.48
C TRP A 41 0.99 13.72 2.78
N VAL A 42 0.25 14.18 1.77
CA VAL A 42 -1.22 14.30 1.83
C VAL A 42 -1.83 13.05 1.20
N CYS A 43 -2.88 12.55 1.81
CA CYS A 43 -3.71 11.49 1.28
C CYS A 43 -5.13 11.99 0.99
N TYR A 44 -5.80 11.33 0.04
CA TYR A 44 -7.20 11.56 -0.29
C TYR A 44 -7.96 10.24 -0.32
N ALA A 45 -9.08 10.17 0.41
CA ALA A 45 -10.05 9.08 0.34
C ALA A 45 -11.28 9.57 -0.42
N GLN A 46 -11.56 9.00 -1.59
CA GLN A 46 -12.62 9.44 -2.48
C GLN A 46 -13.68 8.34 -2.64
N ALA A 47 -14.92 8.69 -2.31
CA ALA A 47 -16.09 7.87 -2.62
C ALA A 47 -16.63 8.24 -4.00
N ARG A 48 -16.67 7.26 -4.90
CA ARG A 48 -17.23 7.40 -6.25
C ARG A 48 -18.57 6.69 -6.32
N GLU A 49 -19.56 7.26 -5.63
CA GLU A 49 -20.89 6.65 -5.41
C GLU A 49 -21.54 6.15 -6.71
N SER A 50 -21.55 6.95 -7.78
CA SER A 50 -22.16 6.56 -9.05
C SER A 50 -21.45 5.42 -9.78
N GLN A 51 -20.20 5.12 -9.41
CA GLN A 51 -19.41 4.01 -9.97
C GLN A 51 -19.25 2.88 -8.95
N GLU A 52 -19.84 2.99 -7.76
CA GLU A 52 -19.71 2.00 -6.69
C GLU A 52 -18.23 1.68 -6.38
N GLN A 53 -17.40 2.72 -6.32
CA GLN A 53 -15.94 2.60 -6.15
C GLN A 53 -15.42 3.42 -4.97
N PHE A 54 -14.43 2.86 -4.29
CA PHE A 54 -13.57 3.58 -3.35
C PHE A 54 -12.17 3.71 -3.94
N VAL A 55 -11.59 4.91 -3.84
CA VAL A 55 -10.21 5.19 -4.25
C VAL A 55 -9.47 5.90 -3.13
N PHE A 56 -8.26 5.45 -2.83
CA PHE A 56 -7.35 6.10 -1.90
C PHE A 56 -6.06 6.50 -2.60
N TYR A 57 -5.63 7.74 -2.40
CA TYR A 57 -4.43 8.31 -2.98
C TYR A 57 -3.45 8.72 -1.89
N SER A 58 -2.17 8.39 -2.06
CA SER A 58 -1.05 9.10 -1.43
C SER A 58 -0.38 9.99 -2.47
N VAL A 59 -0.26 11.29 -2.21
CA VAL A 59 0.35 12.25 -3.15
C VAL A 59 1.81 12.48 -2.79
N CYS A 60 2.73 12.24 -3.72
CA CYS A 60 4.14 12.54 -3.50
C CYS A 60 4.33 14.02 -3.12
N PRO A 61 5.11 14.34 -2.07
CA PRO A 61 5.31 15.73 -1.63
C PRO A 61 6.08 16.59 -2.64
N MET A 62 6.61 15.99 -3.72
CA MET A 62 7.34 16.67 -4.77
C MET A 62 6.90 16.17 -6.14
N ASN A 63 6.55 17.11 -7.02
CA ASN A 63 6.30 16.83 -8.43
C ASN A 63 7.63 16.57 -9.16
N ALA A 64 7.58 15.71 -10.18
CA ALA A 64 8.68 15.49 -11.10
C ALA A 64 8.92 16.74 -11.97
N PRO A 65 10.13 17.35 -11.92
CA PRO A 65 10.54 18.38 -12.86
C PRO A 65 10.46 17.87 -14.31
N GLU A 66 10.17 18.77 -15.26
CA GLU A 66 9.94 18.42 -16.67
C GLU A 66 11.07 17.56 -17.28
N ASP A 67 12.32 17.92 -17.02
CA ASP A 67 13.52 17.22 -17.48
C ASP A 67 13.77 15.86 -16.79
N ARG A 68 13.05 15.58 -15.70
CA ARG A 68 13.14 14.33 -14.94
C ARG A 68 11.93 13.42 -15.10
N ARG A 69 10.83 13.89 -15.73
CA ARG A 69 9.59 13.10 -15.91
C ARG A 69 9.83 11.76 -16.58
N SER A 70 10.68 11.68 -17.60
CA SER A 70 11.00 10.41 -18.27
C SER A 70 11.67 9.40 -17.34
N ALA A 71 12.60 9.85 -16.49
CA ALA A 71 13.28 8.98 -15.53
C ALA A 71 12.33 8.53 -14.42
N VAL A 72 11.49 9.44 -13.92
CA VAL A 72 10.45 9.11 -12.93
C VAL A 72 9.43 8.13 -13.52
N ALA A 73 9.00 8.33 -14.76
CA ALA A 73 8.08 7.43 -15.45
C ALA A 73 8.65 6.02 -15.59
N GLU A 74 9.94 5.91 -15.94
CA GLU A 74 10.62 4.62 -15.97
C GLU A 74 10.64 3.98 -14.58
N PHE A 75 11.02 4.73 -13.54
CA PHE A 75 11.06 4.25 -12.15
C PHE A 75 9.71 3.69 -11.71
N ILE A 76 8.63 4.47 -11.84
CA ILE A 76 7.31 4.03 -11.40
C ILE A 76 6.77 2.87 -12.23
N THR A 77 7.09 2.82 -13.53
CA THR A 77 6.67 1.72 -14.41
C THR A 77 7.36 0.41 -14.02
N ARG A 78 8.64 0.49 -13.63
CA ARG A 78 9.38 -0.65 -13.08
C ARG A 78 8.80 -1.08 -11.73
N ALA A 79 8.56 -0.14 -10.82
CA ALA A 79 7.93 -0.41 -9.52
C ALA A 79 6.55 -1.09 -9.65
N ASN A 80 5.76 -0.66 -10.63
CA ASN A 80 4.43 -1.23 -10.88
C ASN A 80 4.49 -2.67 -11.39
N TYR A 81 5.61 -3.11 -11.98
CA TYR A 81 5.74 -4.45 -12.54
C TYR A 81 5.85 -5.49 -11.42
N GLY A 82 4.78 -6.27 -11.20
CA GLY A 82 4.71 -7.27 -10.13
C GLY A 82 4.01 -6.77 -8.86
N MET A 83 3.58 -5.51 -8.83
CA MET A 83 2.77 -4.97 -7.76
C MET A 83 1.34 -5.51 -7.82
N ILE A 84 0.85 -6.10 -6.72
CA ILE A 84 -0.45 -6.78 -6.67
C ILE A 84 -1.59 -5.82 -6.32
N ILE A 85 -1.38 -4.95 -5.33
CA ILE A 85 -2.37 -4.00 -4.86
C ILE A 85 -1.88 -2.61 -5.17
N GLY A 86 -2.68 -1.83 -5.92
CA GLY A 86 -2.40 -0.45 -6.24
C GLY A 86 -1.40 -0.23 -7.38
N ASN A 87 -1.14 1.04 -7.69
CA ASN A 87 -0.17 1.46 -8.70
C ASN A 87 0.30 2.89 -8.47
N PHE A 88 1.52 3.20 -8.91
CA PHE A 88 1.98 4.57 -9.08
C PHE A 88 1.42 5.19 -10.37
N GLU A 89 1.11 6.49 -10.31
CA GLU A 89 0.67 7.34 -11.40
C GLU A 89 1.61 8.54 -11.53
N LEU A 90 1.83 9.01 -12.76
CA LEU A 90 2.51 10.26 -13.07
C LEU A 90 1.62 11.08 -14.01
N ASP A 91 1.26 12.29 -13.63
CA ASP A 91 0.73 13.28 -14.56
C ASP A 91 1.89 13.93 -15.31
N TYR A 92 1.92 13.74 -16.63
CA TYR A 92 2.97 14.30 -17.47
C TYR A 92 2.85 15.81 -17.70
N ASN A 93 1.70 16.42 -17.39
CA ASN A 93 1.50 17.86 -17.56
C ASN A 93 2.27 18.65 -16.51
N ASP A 94 2.14 18.28 -15.24
CA ASP A 94 2.69 19.01 -14.09
C ASP A 94 3.68 18.21 -13.23
N GLY A 95 3.83 16.92 -13.50
CA GLY A 95 4.72 16.03 -12.77
C GLY A 95 4.15 15.50 -11.45
N GLU A 96 2.85 15.65 -11.17
CA GLU A 96 2.24 15.07 -9.98
C GLU A 96 2.44 13.54 -9.97
N ILE A 97 2.95 13.01 -8.85
CA ILE A 97 3.13 11.58 -8.64
C ILE A 97 2.19 11.15 -7.53
N ARG A 98 1.47 10.06 -7.75
CA ARG A 98 0.58 9.49 -6.74
C ARG A 98 0.75 7.99 -6.64
N TYR A 99 0.47 7.45 -5.46
CA TYR A 99 0.19 6.03 -5.29
C TYR A 99 -1.31 5.84 -5.07
N LYS A 100 -1.94 5.00 -5.89
CA LYS A 100 -3.39 4.76 -5.88
C LYS A 100 -3.68 3.33 -5.46
N THR A 101 -4.62 3.16 -4.52
CA THR A 101 -5.35 1.90 -4.31
C THR A 101 -6.83 2.14 -4.56
N SER A 102 -7.54 1.14 -5.06
CA SER A 102 -8.97 1.26 -5.32
C SER A 102 -9.65 -0.09 -5.27
N ILE A 103 -10.93 -0.08 -4.94
CA ILE A 103 -11.80 -1.25 -4.97
C ILE A 103 -13.13 -0.88 -5.60
N ASP A 104 -13.61 -1.76 -6.46
CA ASP A 104 -14.96 -1.75 -7.01
C ASP A 104 -15.83 -2.65 -6.13
N VAL A 105 -16.97 -2.13 -5.69
CA VAL A 105 -17.89 -2.83 -4.79
C VAL A 105 -19.27 -3.01 -5.44
N GLU A 106 -19.35 -3.00 -6.77
CA GLU A 106 -20.60 -3.26 -7.48
C GLU A 106 -21.19 -4.62 -7.07
N GLY A 107 -22.46 -4.60 -6.64
CA GLY A 107 -23.17 -5.79 -6.17
C GLY A 107 -22.77 -6.27 -4.76
N ASP A 108 -21.92 -5.54 -4.04
CA ASP A 108 -21.56 -5.82 -2.65
C ASP A 108 -21.55 -4.53 -1.81
N THR A 109 -21.17 -4.62 -0.54
CA THR A 109 -21.08 -3.49 0.38
C THR A 109 -19.63 -3.25 0.79
N LEU A 110 -19.16 -2.02 0.62
CA LEU A 110 -17.89 -1.60 1.20
C LEU A 110 -17.95 -1.67 2.73
N THR A 111 -16.90 -2.21 3.35
CA THR A 111 -16.80 -2.35 4.81
C THR A 111 -15.51 -1.72 5.33
N THR A 112 -15.48 -1.34 6.61
CA THR A 112 -14.29 -0.74 7.24
C THR A 112 -13.04 -1.64 7.15
N PRO A 113 -13.11 -2.98 7.23
CA PRO A 113 -11.93 -3.83 7.00
C PRO A 113 -11.39 -3.76 5.56
N LEU A 114 -12.26 -3.64 4.55
CA LEU A 114 -11.81 -3.49 3.15
C LEU A 114 -11.13 -2.14 2.92
N ILE A 115 -11.67 -1.08 3.52
CA ILE A 115 -11.05 0.26 3.51
C ILE A 115 -9.67 0.19 4.16
N LYS A 116 -9.58 -0.44 5.35
CA LYS A 116 -8.33 -0.63 6.08
C LYS A 116 -7.25 -1.28 5.20
N GLN A 117 -7.57 -2.38 4.50
CA GLN A 117 -6.58 -3.01 3.60
C GLN A 117 -6.12 -2.08 2.48
N CYS A 118 -7.03 -1.33 1.86
CA CYS A 118 -6.68 -0.39 0.79
C CYS A 118 -5.82 0.77 1.28
N VAL A 119 -6.14 1.35 2.44
CA VAL A 119 -5.44 2.50 3.04
C VAL A 119 -4.03 2.10 3.50
N TYR A 120 -3.92 1.04 4.28
CA TYR A 120 -2.65 0.62 4.86
C TYR A 120 -1.68 0.06 3.81
N ALA A 121 -2.16 -0.68 2.81
CA ALA A 121 -1.33 -1.07 1.68
C ALA A 121 -0.78 0.16 0.93
N ASN A 122 -1.60 1.19 0.77
CA ASN A 122 -1.23 2.41 0.05
C ASN A 122 -0.07 3.16 0.71
N ILE A 123 -0.25 3.51 1.99
CA ILE A 123 0.74 4.30 2.72
C ILE A 123 2.06 3.55 2.92
N VAL A 124 2.01 2.22 3.12
CA VAL A 124 3.21 1.39 3.27
C VAL A 124 4.04 1.37 1.98
N VAL A 125 3.39 1.19 0.83
CA VAL A 125 4.11 1.18 -0.45
C VAL A 125 4.64 2.57 -0.77
N MET A 126 3.85 3.63 -0.55
CA MET A 126 4.34 5.00 -0.72
C MET A 126 5.58 5.26 0.15
N ASP A 127 5.54 4.91 1.43
CA ASP A 127 6.67 5.13 2.36
C ASP A 127 7.94 4.39 1.92
N ARG A 128 7.78 3.14 1.43
CA ARG A 128 8.89 2.31 0.96
C ARG A 128 9.57 2.89 -0.28
N TYR A 129 8.80 3.39 -1.24
CA TYR A 129 9.32 3.85 -2.53
C TYR A 129 9.66 5.34 -2.56
N LEU A 130 9.12 6.15 -1.63
CA LEU A 130 9.34 7.60 -1.58
C LEU A 130 10.84 7.99 -1.63
N PRO A 131 11.77 7.38 -0.86
CA PRO A 131 13.19 7.73 -0.95
C PRO A 131 13.76 7.53 -2.36
N GLY A 132 13.38 6.46 -3.04
CA GLY A 132 13.83 6.17 -4.39
C GLY A 132 13.26 7.15 -5.42
N ILE A 133 11.97 7.50 -5.29
CA ILE A 133 11.34 8.56 -6.10
C ILE A 133 12.13 9.86 -5.95
N MET A 134 12.45 10.27 -4.72
CA MET A 134 13.21 11.50 -4.48
C MET A 134 14.61 11.45 -5.10
N ARG A 135 15.33 10.32 -5.01
CA ARG A 135 16.66 10.16 -5.63
C ARG A 135 16.60 10.27 -7.16
N VAL A 136 15.58 9.69 -7.79
CA VAL A 136 15.38 9.79 -9.24
C VAL A 136 15.00 11.21 -9.63
N ILE A 137 14.13 11.89 -8.85
CA ILE A 137 13.79 13.30 -9.07
C ILE A 137 15.06 14.17 -9.03
N TYR A 138 15.91 14.01 -8.02
CA TYR A 138 17.14 14.81 -7.88
C TYR A 138 18.29 14.40 -8.83
N GLY A 139 18.10 13.36 -9.65
CA GLY A 139 19.16 12.85 -10.54
C GLY A 139 20.32 12.18 -9.78
N ALA A 140 20.08 11.71 -8.56
CA ALA A 140 21.09 11.07 -7.73
C ALA A 140 21.28 9.58 -8.02
N SER A 141 20.33 8.93 -8.70
CA SER A 141 20.38 7.50 -9.04
C SER A 141 19.54 7.21 -10.29
N GLU A 142 19.92 6.16 -11.02
CA GLU A 142 19.17 5.69 -12.19
C GLU A 142 17.98 4.82 -11.76
N PRO A 143 16.84 4.86 -12.49
CA PRO A 143 15.62 4.15 -12.12
C PRO A 143 15.81 2.65 -11.81
N LEU A 144 16.52 1.93 -12.68
CA LEU A 144 16.75 0.49 -12.52
C LEU A 144 17.55 0.14 -11.25
N GLU A 145 18.58 0.94 -10.96
CA GLU A 145 19.43 0.73 -9.79
C GLU A 145 18.63 0.90 -8.49
N GLU A 146 17.77 1.92 -8.45
CA GLU A 146 17.01 2.24 -7.26
C GLU A 146 15.90 1.23 -6.98
N ILE A 147 15.23 0.72 -8.01
CA ILE A 147 14.29 -0.41 -7.87
C ILE A 147 15.02 -1.65 -7.31
N GLY A 148 16.21 -1.95 -7.82
CA GLY A 148 17.02 -3.06 -7.32
C GLY A 148 17.37 -2.95 -5.83
N LYS A 149 17.61 -1.74 -5.32
CA LYS A 149 17.84 -1.51 -3.88
C LYS A 149 16.57 -1.75 -3.07
N ILE A 150 15.46 -1.13 -3.48
CA ILE A 150 14.18 -1.20 -2.75
C ILE A 150 13.65 -2.63 -2.67
N GLU A 151 13.72 -3.38 -3.77
CA GLU A 151 13.17 -4.74 -3.85
C GLU A 151 14.17 -5.83 -3.40
N GLY A 152 15.47 -5.53 -3.41
CA GLY A 152 16.53 -6.43 -2.95
C GLY A 152 16.77 -6.42 -1.44
N GLU A 153 16.24 -5.43 -0.71
CA GLU A 153 16.25 -5.42 0.76
C GLU A 153 15.20 -6.42 1.31
N PRO A 154 15.56 -7.29 2.28
CA PRO A 154 14.57 -8.10 2.98
C PRO A 154 13.53 -7.18 3.63
N GLY A 155 12.26 -7.29 3.22
CA GLY A 155 11.21 -6.35 3.60
C GLY A 155 10.97 -6.35 5.12
N ASP A 156 11.37 -5.26 5.79
CA ASP A 156 11.28 -5.15 7.24
C ASP A 156 9.95 -4.51 7.69
N THR A 157 9.17 -5.33 8.38
CA THR A 157 8.15 -5.02 9.40
C THR A 157 6.81 -4.41 8.96
N LYS A 158 5.75 -5.22 9.14
CA LYS A 158 4.40 -4.73 9.47
C LYS A 158 4.54 -3.62 10.53
N PRO A 159 3.75 -2.52 10.47
CA PRO A 159 3.72 -1.57 11.56
C PRO A 159 3.37 -2.32 12.85
N LYS A 160 4.20 -2.18 13.88
CA LYS A 160 3.84 -2.67 15.21
C LYS A 160 2.59 -1.89 15.64
N PRO A 161 1.50 -2.56 16.05
CA PRO A 161 0.44 -1.86 16.77
C PRO A 161 1.04 -1.20 18.01
N SER A 162 0.48 -0.06 18.42
CA SER A 162 0.88 0.63 19.65
C SER A 162 0.87 -0.33 20.83
N ASP A 163 1.77 -0.13 21.79
CA ASP A 163 1.95 -0.97 23.00
C ASP A 163 0.70 -0.96 23.95
N SER A 164 -0.47 -0.57 23.48
CA SER A 164 -1.73 -0.55 24.24
C SER A 164 -2.55 -1.83 24.15
N ASP A 165 -2.24 -2.75 23.23
CA ASP A 165 -3.15 -3.85 22.87
C ASP A 165 -2.57 -5.25 23.15
N LEU A 166 -1.51 -5.37 23.96
CA LEU A 166 -0.93 -6.65 24.35
C LEU A 166 -1.22 -6.98 25.82
N ASP A 167 -2.50 -7.19 26.13
CA ASP A 167 -2.87 -8.02 27.28
C ASP A 167 -2.78 -9.50 26.85
N TYR A 168 -1.56 -10.03 26.82
CA TYR A 168 -1.39 -11.46 26.98
C TYR A 168 -1.60 -11.76 28.46
N GLU A 169 -2.83 -12.15 28.83
CA GLU A 169 -3.01 -12.88 30.08
C GLU A 169 -2.19 -14.17 29.96
N ASP A 170 -1.12 -14.22 30.76
CA ASP A 170 -0.23 -15.34 30.98
C ASP A 170 -1.08 -16.46 31.60
N ASP A 171 -1.65 -17.34 30.79
CA ASP A 171 -2.33 -18.56 31.23
C ASP A 171 -1.26 -19.65 31.47
N PRO A 172 -0.96 -20.02 32.73
CA PRO A 172 0.16 -20.90 33.03
C PRO A 172 -0.13 -22.40 32.77
N ASP A 173 -1.26 -22.77 32.15
CA ASP A 173 -1.71 -24.17 32.11
C ASP A 173 -1.90 -24.80 30.70
N THR A 174 -1.11 -24.44 29.69
CA THR A 174 -1.01 -25.24 28.45
C THR A 174 0.38 -25.85 28.26
N ASP A 175 0.62 -26.96 28.97
CA ASP A 175 1.56 -28.01 28.56
C ASP A 175 0.85 -28.89 27.53
N ASP A 176 0.96 -28.53 26.26
CA ASP A 176 0.66 -29.42 25.12
C ASP A 176 1.77 -29.22 24.09
N SER A 177 2.89 -29.92 24.31
CA SER A 177 3.84 -30.20 23.23
C SER A 177 3.19 -31.24 22.32
N PRO A 178 2.94 -30.98 21.03
CA PRO A 178 2.52 -32.04 20.13
C PRO A 178 3.70 -32.99 19.88
N ASP A 179 3.55 -34.25 20.28
CA ASP A 179 4.42 -35.35 19.91
C ASP A 179 4.48 -35.44 18.38
N PHE A 180 5.64 -35.10 17.81
CA PHE A 180 5.95 -35.35 16.41
C PHE A 180 6.31 -36.83 16.27
N ASP A 181 5.37 -37.65 15.80
CA ASP A 181 5.64 -39.02 15.35
C ASP A 181 6.43 -38.97 14.02
N GLU A 182 7.67 -39.45 14.03
CA GLU A 182 8.62 -39.45 12.88
C GLU A 182 8.32 -40.53 11.80
N ASP A 183 7.14 -41.15 11.80
CA ASP A 183 6.87 -42.35 10.97
C ASP A 183 6.02 -42.12 9.70
N ASP A 184 5.64 -40.88 9.35
CA ASP A 184 4.86 -40.57 8.12
C ASP A 184 5.69 -39.90 7.00
N LEU A 185 6.95 -40.32 6.83
CA LEU A 185 7.73 -40.01 5.62
C LEU A 185 7.50 -41.07 4.55
N ASP A 186 6.35 -41.02 3.89
CA ASP A 186 6.16 -41.74 2.63
C ASP A 186 6.66 -40.89 1.45
N ASP A 187 7.65 -41.46 0.78
CA ASP A 187 8.21 -41.10 -0.52
C ASP A 187 7.13 -40.82 -1.56
N ASP A 188 7.11 -39.61 -2.12
CA ASP A 188 6.94 -39.39 -3.56
C ASP A 188 6.88 -37.90 -3.86
N TYR A 189 7.97 -37.31 -4.39
CA TYR A 189 7.87 -36.47 -5.60
C TYR A 189 9.23 -36.40 -6.31
N PRO A 190 9.28 -36.53 -7.65
CA PRO A 190 10.51 -36.82 -8.38
C PRO A 190 11.36 -35.56 -8.63
N THR A 191 12.66 -35.72 -8.43
CA THR A 191 13.69 -34.79 -8.92
C THR A 191 13.74 -34.85 -10.45
N ASN A 192 13.57 -33.72 -11.14
CA ASN A 192 14.00 -33.59 -12.53
C ASN A 192 14.96 -32.41 -12.68
N GLY A 193 16.24 -32.78 -12.77
CA GLY A 193 17.30 -31.90 -13.22
C GLY A 193 17.40 -31.84 -14.75
N THR A 194 17.78 -30.65 -15.21
CA THR A 194 18.67 -30.34 -16.35
C THR A 194 18.35 -30.80 -17.78
N HIS A 195 18.15 -29.78 -18.64
CA HIS A 195 18.77 -29.53 -19.96
C HIS A 195 18.68 -30.59 -21.06
N ASN A 196 18.09 -30.20 -22.21
CA ASN A 196 18.85 -30.17 -23.47
C ASN A 196 18.21 -29.33 -24.58
N ASN A 197 19.07 -28.63 -25.32
CA ASN A 197 18.83 -27.96 -26.59
C ASN A 197 18.45 -28.96 -27.70
N ASN A 198 17.51 -28.57 -28.57
CA ASN A 198 17.72 -28.47 -30.02
C ASN A 198 16.58 -27.68 -30.68
#